data_AF-A0A821FZ76-F1
#
_entry.id   AF-A0A821FZ76-F1
#
_cell.length_a   1.000
_cell.length_b   1.000
_cell.length_c   1.000
_cell.angle_alpha   90.00
_cell.angle_beta   90.00
_cell.angle_gamma   90.00
#
_symmetry.space_group_name_H-M   'P 1'
#
loop_
_entity.id
_entity.type
_entity.pdbx_description
1 polymer ?
#
loop_
_entity_poly.entity_id
_entity_poly.type
_entity_poly.pdbx_seq_one_letter_code
_entity_poly.pdbx_strand_id
1 'polypeptide(L)'
;NQARIAHTFIITGIFLDWGFENGFLGFDITNRIATLYDEGKHLVSGTTLPHIGQAVVAVLHHPQATQNNRIYIADTTFTQQEALFLFEKYTKSKWTTKQVTTESLLKQGAEMNQFRDKVLLILLQCMIHPVSAE
;
A
#
# COMPACT_ATOMS: atom_id res chain seq x y z
N ASN A 1 37.21 -8.75 -5.06
CA ASN A 1 36.41 -9.88 -4.54
C ASN A 1 35.39 -9.37 -3.54
N GLN A 2 34.21 -8.92 -3.98
CA GLN A 2 33.09 -8.70 -3.06
C GLN A 2 32.46 -10.06 -2.76
N ALA A 3 32.52 -10.48 -1.49
CA ALA A 3 31.76 -11.63 -1.01
C ALA A 3 30.28 -11.43 -1.34
N ARG A 4 29.71 -12.30 -2.17
CA ARG A 4 28.32 -12.21 -2.64
C ARG A 4 27.38 -12.54 -1.48
N ILE A 5 26.70 -11.53 -0.93
CA ILE A 5 25.63 -11.74 0.06
C ILE A 5 24.41 -12.33 -0.66
N ALA A 6 23.94 -13.48 -0.21
CA ALA A 6 22.67 -14.06 -0.64
C ALA A 6 21.51 -13.23 -0.07
N HIS A 7 20.56 -12.86 -0.91
CA HIS A 7 19.43 -12.01 -0.52
C HIS A 7 18.12 -12.52 -1.12
N THR A 8 17.00 -12.16 -0.52
CA THR A 8 15.66 -12.32 -1.09
C THR A 8 14.91 -11.01 -0.86
N PHE A 9 14.27 -10.48 -1.89
CA PHE A 9 13.39 -9.32 -1.75
C PHE A 9 11.95 -9.79 -1.59
N ILE A 10 11.27 -9.39 -0.53
CA ILE A 10 9.83 -9.62 -0.36
C ILE A 10 9.12 -8.31 -0.70
N ILE A 11 8.31 -8.33 -1.76
CA ILE A 11 7.56 -7.20 -2.27
C ILE A 11 6.10 -7.37 -1.85
N THR A 12 5.66 -6.55 -0.91
CA THR A 12 4.41 -6.76 -0.15
C THR A 12 3.25 -5.88 -0.60
N GLY A 13 3.49 -4.92 -1.50
CA GLY A 13 2.57 -3.81 -1.72
C GLY A 13 2.40 -2.96 -0.45
N ILE A 14 1.21 -2.39 -0.27
CA ILE A 14 0.91 -1.58 0.93
C ILE A 14 0.75 -2.46 2.18
N PHE A 15 1.15 -1.95 3.35
CA PHE A 15 0.82 -2.57 4.63
C PHE A 15 -0.66 -2.29 4.92
N LEU A 16 -1.50 -3.30 4.68
CA LEU A 16 -2.94 -3.12 4.52
C LEU A 16 -3.64 -2.68 5.81
N ASP A 17 -3.45 -3.46 6.86
CA ASP A 17 -3.98 -3.24 8.21
C ASP A 17 -3.44 -1.93 8.81
N TRP A 18 -2.11 -1.78 8.86
CA TRP A 18 -1.47 -0.57 9.38
C TRP A 18 -1.91 0.69 8.61
N GLY A 19 -2.03 0.58 7.29
CA GLY A 19 -2.37 1.69 6.42
C GLY A 19 -3.80 2.21 6.63
N PHE A 20 -4.76 1.32 6.91
CA PHE A 20 -6.12 1.73 7.28
C PHE A 20 -6.19 2.27 8.70
N GLU A 21 -5.54 1.61 9.67
CA GLU A 21 -5.55 2.03 11.08
C GLU A 21 -4.98 3.44 11.30
N ASN A 22 -3.95 3.80 10.54
CA ASN A 22 -3.26 5.09 10.67
C ASN A 22 -3.76 6.14 9.68
N GLY A 23 -4.80 5.83 8.90
CA GLY A 23 -5.37 6.73 7.88
C GLY A 23 -4.46 7.01 6.69
N PHE A 24 -3.37 6.26 6.56
CA PHE A 24 -2.39 6.39 5.51
C PHE A 24 -2.99 6.11 4.12
N LEU A 25 -4.00 5.24 4.04
CA LEU A 25 -4.69 4.92 2.78
C LEU A 25 -5.80 5.93 2.40
N GLY A 26 -5.83 7.10 3.06
CA GLY A 26 -6.82 8.14 2.84
C GLY A 26 -8.12 7.96 3.62
N PHE A 27 -8.19 7.01 4.54
CA PHE A 27 -9.39 6.73 5.34
C PHE A 27 -9.23 7.23 6.78
N ASP A 28 -9.85 8.34 7.11
CA ASP A 28 -10.02 8.79 8.49
C ASP A 28 -11.24 8.08 9.08
N ILE A 29 -10.99 6.97 9.77
CA ILE A 29 -12.03 6.13 10.37
C ILE A 29 -12.79 6.87 11.47
N THR A 30 -12.08 7.72 12.24
CA THR A 30 -12.66 8.48 13.36
C THR A 30 -13.70 9.47 12.87
N ASN A 31 -13.37 10.25 11.84
CA ASN A 31 -14.26 11.27 11.29
C ASN A 31 -15.12 10.77 10.12
N ARG A 32 -14.95 9.50 9.70
CA ARG A 32 -15.62 8.88 8.54
C ARG A 32 -15.43 9.69 7.27
N ILE A 33 -14.18 10.05 7.00
CA ILE A 33 -13.77 10.78 5.80
C ILE A 33 -12.90 9.86 4.94
N ALA A 34 -13.26 9.71 3.66
CA ALA A 34 -12.45 9.01 2.67
C ALA A 34 -11.89 10.01 1.66
N THR A 35 -10.58 10.11 1.56
CA THR A 35 -9.86 10.86 0.53
C THR A 35 -9.57 9.93 -0.63
N LEU A 36 -10.26 10.14 -1.74
CA LEU A 36 -10.10 9.38 -2.97
C LEU A 36 -9.12 10.10 -3.90
N TYR A 37 -8.08 9.37 -4.31
CA TYR A 37 -7.05 9.87 -5.21
C TYR A 37 -7.39 9.47 -6.65
N ASP A 38 -7.44 10.44 -7.56
CA ASP A 38 -7.86 10.23 -8.96
C ASP A 38 -9.16 9.42 -9.06
N GLU A 39 -10.20 9.91 -8.38
CA GLU A 39 -11.51 9.27 -8.24
C GLU A 39 -11.49 7.91 -7.52
N GLY A 40 -10.35 7.46 -7.00
CA GLY A 40 -10.21 6.21 -6.25
C GLY A 40 -10.35 4.95 -7.09
N LYS A 41 -10.10 5.04 -8.40
CA LYS A 41 -10.28 3.95 -9.38
C LYS A 41 -9.05 3.07 -9.57
N HIS A 42 -7.90 3.48 -9.06
CA HIS A 42 -6.65 2.76 -9.24
C HIS A 42 -6.61 1.49 -8.38
N LEU A 43 -6.06 0.42 -8.96
CA LEU A 43 -5.83 -0.84 -8.25
C LEU A 43 -4.58 -0.73 -7.38
N VAL A 44 -4.70 -1.21 -6.16
CA VAL A 44 -3.63 -1.26 -5.18
C VAL A 44 -3.58 -2.66 -4.56
N SER A 45 -2.40 -3.26 -4.53
CA SER A 45 -2.17 -4.53 -3.86
C SER A 45 -1.70 -4.27 -2.43
N GLY A 46 -2.32 -4.94 -1.45
CA GLY A 46 -1.95 -4.83 -0.04
C GLY A 46 -1.77 -6.17 0.63
N THR A 47 -0.88 -6.21 1.60
CA THR A 47 -0.63 -7.37 2.46
C THR A 47 -0.70 -6.95 3.92
N THR A 48 -1.35 -7.77 4.73
CA THR A 48 -1.44 -7.60 6.18
C THR A 48 -0.08 -7.91 6.84
N LEU A 49 0.23 -7.22 7.93
CA LEU A 49 1.50 -7.45 8.66
C LEU A 49 1.69 -8.92 9.09
N PRO A 50 0.66 -9.68 9.54
CA PRO A 50 0.79 -11.10 9.84
C PRO A 50 1.23 -11.95 8.63
N HIS A 51 0.68 -11.72 7.44
CA HIS A 51 1.09 -12.47 6.24
C HIS A 51 2.51 -12.10 5.81
N ILE A 52 2.90 -10.82 5.93
CA ILE A 52 4.31 -10.41 5.73
C ILE A 52 5.24 -11.18 6.67
N GLY A 53 4.87 -11.31 7.95
CA GLY A 53 5.62 -12.10 8.93
C GLY A 53 5.75 -13.58 8.51
N GLN A 54 4.67 -14.18 8.03
CA GLN A 54 4.69 -15.57 7.53
C GLN A 54 5.62 -15.72 6.30
N ALA A 55 5.58 -14.78 5.37
CA ALA A 55 6.44 -14.79 4.19
C ALA A 55 7.93 -14.70 4.58
N VAL A 56 8.28 -13.84 5.56
CA VAL A 56 9.64 -13.74 6.09
C VAL A 56 10.09 -15.07 6.70
N VAL A 57 9.26 -15.69 7.55
CA VAL A 57 9.55 -16.99 8.16
C VAL A 57 9.75 -18.07 7.09
N ALA A 58 8.88 -18.11 6.07
CA ALA A 58 8.97 -19.07 4.98
C ALA A 58 10.27 -18.92 4.16
N VAL A 59 10.66 -17.68 3.82
CA VAL A 59 11.94 -17.40 3.13
C VAL A 59 13.13 -17.87 3.95
N LEU A 60 13.13 -17.63 5.27
CA LEU A 60 14.23 -18.05 6.15
C LEU A 60 14.30 -19.57 6.32
N HIS A 61 13.18 -20.29 6.22
CA HIS A 61 13.17 -21.75 6.19
C HIS A 61 13.57 -22.35 4.83
N HIS A 62 13.40 -21.60 3.73
CA HIS A 62 13.70 -22.05 2.37
C HIS A 62 14.67 -21.12 1.61
N PRO A 63 15.83 -20.73 2.20
CA PRO A 63 16.65 -19.65 1.67
C PRO A 63 17.29 -19.96 0.31
N GLN A 64 17.52 -21.24 -0.01
CA GLN A 64 18.03 -21.66 -1.32
C GLN A 64 16.99 -21.51 -2.43
N ALA A 65 15.71 -21.76 -2.13
CA ALA A 65 14.64 -21.68 -3.11
C ALA A 65 14.34 -20.24 -3.54
N THR A 66 14.69 -19.27 -2.70
CA THR A 66 14.37 -17.85 -2.88
C THR A 66 15.62 -16.99 -3.11
N GLN A 67 16.79 -17.61 -3.21
CA GLN A 67 18.06 -16.93 -3.28
C GLN A 67 18.15 -16.01 -4.51
N ASN A 68 18.57 -14.77 -4.26
CA ASN A 68 18.72 -13.70 -5.25
C ASN A 68 17.45 -13.46 -6.09
N ASN A 69 16.28 -13.69 -5.49
CA ASN A 69 15.00 -13.56 -6.15
C ASN A 69 14.10 -12.53 -5.46
N ARG A 70 13.08 -12.07 -6.20
CA ARG A 70 11.98 -11.24 -5.72
C ARG A 70 10.75 -12.12 -5.54
N ILE A 71 10.12 -12.02 -4.38
CA ILE A 71 8.86 -12.71 -4.09
C ILE A 71 7.80 -11.66 -3.89
N TYR A 72 6.75 -11.75 -4.70
CA TYR A 72 5.61 -10.86 -4.64
C TYR A 72 4.52 -11.51 -3.79
N ILE A 73 4.03 -10.80 -2.79
CA ILE A 73 2.90 -11.25 -1.96
C ILE A 73 1.85 -10.14 -1.92
N ALA A 74 0.59 -10.57 -1.91
CA ALA A 74 -0.58 -9.71 -1.76
C ALA A 74 -1.70 -10.54 -1.12
N ASP A 75 -2.35 -10.00 -0.09
CA ASP A 75 -3.60 -10.58 0.43
C ASP A 75 -4.77 -10.26 -0.50
N THR A 76 -4.78 -9.03 -1.02
CA THR A 76 -5.84 -8.55 -1.90
C THR A 76 -5.35 -7.43 -2.79
N THR A 77 -6.01 -7.28 -3.94
CA THR A 77 -5.89 -6.12 -4.82
C THR A 77 -7.26 -5.46 -4.88
N PHE A 78 -7.31 -4.15 -4.66
CA PHE A 78 -8.57 -3.42 -4.53
C PHE A 78 -8.42 -1.96 -4.97
N THR A 79 -9.55 -1.29 -5.17
CA THR A 79 -9.65 0.16 -5.40
C THR A 79 -10.14 0.88 -4.15
N GLN A 80 -9.84 2.19 -4.01
CA GLN A 80 -10.36 2.96 -2.87
C GLN A 80 -11.90 3.03 -2.87
N GLN A 81 -12.54 2.95 -4.04
CA GLN A 81 -14.00 2.86 -4.13
C GLN A 81 -14.54 1.55 -3.52
N GLU A 82 -13.90 0.42 -3.79
CA GLU A 82 -14.28 -0.87 -3.18
C GLU A 82 -14.06 -0.84 -1.67
N ALA A 83 -12.93 -0.31 -1.21
CA ALA A 83 -12.69 -0.14 0.23
C ALA A 83 -13.76 0.74 0.88
N LEU A 84 -14.08 1.89 0.27
CA LEU A 84 -15.14 2.79 0.75
C LEU A 84 -16.49 2.08 0.84
N PHE A 85 -16.86 1.32 -0.19
CA PHE A 85 -18.09 0.53 -0.18
C PHE A 85 -18.11 -0.46 1.00
N LEU A 86 -17.00 -1.16 1.27
CA LEU A 86 -16.91 -2.09 2.40
C LEU A 86 -16.99 -1.35 3.74
N PHE A 87 -16.32 -0.21 3.90
CA PHE A 87 -16.44 0.62 5.09
C PHE A 87 -17.90 1.04 5.34
N GLU A 88 -18.58 1.59 4.34
CA GLU A 88 -19.98 1.99 4.48
C GLU A 88 -20.90 0.81 4.81
N LYS A 89 -20.69 -0.33 4.14
CA LYS A 89 -21.46 -1.56 4.34
C LYS A 89 -21.34 -2.09 5.77
N TYR A 90 -20.12 -2.21 6.29
CA TYR A 90 -19.88 -2.81 7.61
C TYR A 90 -20.08 -1.83 8.76
N THR A 91 -19.84 -0.53 8.56
CA THR A 91 -20.15 0.51 9.56
C THR A 91 -21.60 0.96 9.53
N LYS A 92 -22.39 0.50 8.54
CA LYS A 92 -23.79 0.90 8.29
C LYS A 92 -23.97 2.43 8.29
N SER A 93 -22.96 3.14 7.81
CA SER A 93 -22.87 4.60 7.87
C SER A 93 -22.35 5.14 6.55
N LYS A 94 -22.82 6.31 6.14
CA LYS A 94 -22.27 7.03 5.00
C LYS A 94 -21.02 7.80 5.38
N TRP A 95 -20.08 7.88 4.45
CA TRP A 95 -18.78 8.53 4.65
C TRP A 95 -18.67 9.77 3.77
N THR A 96 -17.99 10.79 4.28
CA THR A 96 -17.72 12.01 3.51
C THR A 96 -16.56 11.74 2.56
N THR A 97 -16.75 11.95 1.26
CA THR A 97 -15.69 11.77 0.26
C THR A 97 -15.00 13.09 -0.07
N LYS A 98 -13.67 13.10 -0.06
CA LYS A 98 -12.82 14.18 -0.58
C LYS A 98 -12.10 13.68 -1.82
N GLN A 99 -12.07 14.49 -2.87
CA GLN A 99 -11.36 14.14 -4.11
C GLN A 99 -10.03 14.90 -4.15
N VAL A 100 -8.96 14.19 -4.47
CA VAL A 100 -7.61 14.75 -4.63
C VAL A 100 -7.00 14.17 -5.89
N THR A 101 -6.31 14.97 -6.69
CA THR A 101 -5.59 14.46 -7.87
C THR A 101 -4.15 14.15 -7.50
N THR A 102 -3.62 13.05 -8.01
CA THR A 102 -2.22 12.68 -7.80
C THR A 102 -1.27 13.73 -8.38
N GLU A 103 -1.64 14.35 -9.51
CA GLU A 103 -0.91 15.48 -10.10
C GLU A 103 -0.73 16.64 -9.11
N SER A 104 -1.81 17.03 -8.40
CA SER A 104 -1.72 18.11 -7.40
C SER A 104 -0.76 17.77 -6.26
N LEU A 105 -0.72 16.50 -5.86
CA LEU A 105 0.14 16.01 -4.79
C LEU A 105 1.60 15.90 -5.23
N LEU A 106 1.85 15.46 -6.47
CA LEU A 106 3.20 15.44 -7.04
C LEU A 106 3.78 16.86 -7.11
N LYS A 107 2.97 17.84 -7.51
CA LYS A 107 3.38 19.24 -7.54
C LYS A 107 3.70 19.78 -6.15
N GLN A 108 2.81 19.54 -5.17
CA GLN A 108 3.07 19.92 -3.78
C GLN A 108 4.33 19.24 -3.21
N GLY A 109 4.50 17.94 -3.48
CA GLY A 109 5.67 17.18 -3.03
C GLY A 109 6.98 17.64 -3.68
N ALA A 110 6.95 18.11 -4.93
CA ALA A 110 8.12 18.68 -5.60
C ALA A 110 8.51 20.07 -5.05
N GLU A 111 7.52 20.81 -4.54
CA GLU A 111 7.71 22.15 -3.96
C GLU A 111 8.12 22.10 -2.47
N MET A 112 7.93 20.96 -1.77
CA MET A 112 8.10 20.85 -0.32
C MET A 112 9.17 19.80 0.10
N ASN A 113 10.17 20.24 0.88
CA ASN A 113 11.34 19.44 1.29
C ASN A 113 11.13 18.57 2.58
N GLN A 114 9.90 18.18 2.93
CA GLN A 114 9.63 17.43 4.18
C GLN A 114 9.50 15.91 4.01
N PHE A 115 10.03 15.16 4.98
CA PHE A 115 10.02 13.69 5.01
C PHE A 115 8.60 13.09 5.02
N ARG A 116 7.64 13.76 5.70
CA ARG A 116 6.23 13.35 5.76
C ARG A 116 5.59 13.28 4.37
N ASP A 117 6.01 14.14 3.46
CA ASP A 117 5.42 14.27 2.13
C ASP A 117 6.03 13.28 1.13
N LYS A 118 7.22 12.73 1.43
CA LYS A 118 7.78 11.58 0.69
C LYS A 118 7.00 10.29 0.92
N VAL A 119 6.33 10.15 2.06
CA VAL A 119 5.46 8.99 2.35
C VAL A 119 4.20 9.05 1.49
N LEU A 120 3.72 10.25 1.15
CA LEU A 120 2.66 10.47 0.17
C LEU A 120 3.11 10.11 -1.26
N LEU A 121 4.35 10.42 -1.63
CA LEU A 121 4.95 9.98 -2.90
C LEU A 121 5.04 8.44 -3.01
N ILE A 122 5.30 7.73 -1.89
CA ILE A 122 5.28 6.27 -1.85
C ILE A 122 3.85 5.74 -2.07
N LEU A 123 2.83 6.35 -1.47
CA LEU A 123 1.42 6.02 -1.76
C LEU A 123 1.10 6.22 -3.24
N LEU A 124 1.51 7.34 -3.82
CA LEU A 124 1.31 7.62 -5.24
C LEU A 124 1.97 6.55 -6.11
N GLN A 125 3.21 6.16 -5.81
CA GLN A 125 3.91 5.12 -6.57
C GLN A 125 3.24 3.74 -6.45
N CYS A 126 2.78 3.36 -5.25
CA CYS A 126 2.05 2.09 -5.03
C CYS A 126 0.63 2.09 -5.62
N MET A 127 0.00 3.26 -5.76
CA MET A 127 -1.32 3.38 -6.41
C MET A 127 -1.24 3.40 -7.94
N ILE A 128 -0.10 3.81 -8.52
CA ILE A 128 0.08 3.85 -9.98
C ILE A 128 0.55 2.50 -10.52
N HIS A 129 1.30 1.71 -9.73
CA HIS A 129 1.79 0.38 -10.11
C HIS A 129 1.32 -0.66 -9.08
N PRO A 130 0.18 -1.35 -9.30
CA PRO A 130 -0.18 -2.50 -8.48
C PRO A 130 0.97 -3.50 -8.52
N VAL A 131 1.14 -4.25 -7.43
CA VAL A 131 2.10 -5.36 -7.40
C VAL A 131 1.54 -6.46 -8.29
N SER A 132 1.70 -6.31 -9.60
CA SER A 132 1.42 -7.35 -10.57
C SER A 132 2.49 -8.41 -10.42
N ALA A 133 2.04 -9.62 -10.09
CA ALA A 133 2.82 -10.82 -10.29
C ALA A 133 2.99 -11.03 -11.80
N GLU A 134 4.08 -10.51 -12.34
CA GLU A 134 4.75 -11.05 -13.53
C GLU A 134 6.17 -11.47 -13.14
#